data_AF-A0A060YMN2-F1
#
_entry.id   AF-A0A060YMN2-F1
#
_cell.length_a   1.000
_cell.length_b   1.000
_cell.length_c   1.000
_cell.angle_alpha   90.00
_cell.angle_beta   90.00
_cell.angle_gamma   90.00
#
_symmetry.space_group_name_H-M   'P 1'
#
loop_
_entity.id
_entity.type
_entity.pdbx_description
1 polymer ?
#
loop_
_entity_poly.entity_id
_entity_poly.type
_entity_poly.pdbx_seq_one_letter_code
_entity_poly.pdbx_strand_id
1 'polypeptide(L)'
;MGKAKANAGPLARRPDNSAFKQQRLPAWSPMLTAQTVLPFFYGMAIVCVLLGAWLLVTVQNTHELKVDYTHAGSCDKCFEKRKDRANANQSCNCTVVFNIENTFKGDVFFYYGLINFHQNLRQYMDSRDDGQMIGRIKTSEPELLLRALHKG
;
A
#
# COMPACT_ATOMS: atom_id res chain seq x y z
N MET A 1 22.10 -36.57 10.15
CA MET A 1 22.51 -37.68 9.27
C MET A 1 23.20 -38.73 10.11
N GLY A 2 22.67 -39.94 10.14
CA GLY A 2 23.30 -41.11 10.75
C GLY A 2 22.52 -42.34 10.29
N LYS A 3 23.02 -43.06 9.28
CA LYS A 3 22.38 -44.30 8.84
C LYS A 3 22.76 -45.40 9.83
N ALA A 4 21.83 -45.79 10.69
CA ALA A 4 21.98 -46.98 11.52
C ALA A 4 22.04 -48.21 10.60
N LYS A 5 23.01 -49.11 10.85
CA LYS A 5 23.23 -50.34 10.08
C LYS A 5 21.98 -51.22 10.13
N ALA A 6 21.56 -51.76 8.98
CA ALA A 6 20.43 -52.69 8.90
C ALA A 6 20.81 -54.01 9.59
N ASN A 7 20.17 -54.32 10.72
CA ASN A 7 20.37 -55.59 11.43
C ASN A 7 19.77 -56.72 10.59
N ALA A 8 20.60 -57.66 10.10
CA ALA A 8 20.14 -58.85 9.38
C ALA A 8 19.58 -59.88 10.37
N GLY A 9 18.26 -59.98 10.42
CA GLY A 9 17.49 -60.93 11.23
C GLY A 9 16.00 -60.85 10.88
N PRO A 10 15.13 -61.70 11.46
CA PRO A 10 13.69 -61.71 11.16
C PRO A 10 12.94 -60.39 11.46
N LEU A 11 13.64 -59.40 12.06
CA LEU A 11 13.14 -58.06 12.38
C LEU A 11 13.65 -56.95 11.42
N ALA A 12 14.52 -57.26 10.46
CA ALA A 12 15.18 -56.29 9.58
C ALA A 12 14.24 -55.48 8.68
N ARG A 13 13.08 -56.05 8.34
CA ARG A 13 12.05 -55.44 7.49
C ARG A 13 10.93 -54.74 8.28
N ARG A 14 11.06 -54.64 9.62
CA ARG A 14 10.06 -53.93 10.41
C ARG A 14 10.20 -52.42 10.23
N PRO A 15 9.08 -51.68 10.07
CA PRO A 15 9.12 -50.22 10.08
C PRO A 15 9.64 -49.70 11.42
N ASP A 16 10.38 -48.59 11.40
CA ASP A 16 10.89 -48.01 12.65
C ASP A 16 9.74 -47.60 13.58
N ASN A 17 9.87 -47.96 14.85
CA ASN A 17 8.90 -47.68 15.91
C ASN A 17 9.08 -46.25 16.47
N SER A 18 9.19 -45.25 15.59
CA SER A 18 9.28 -43.84 15.99
C SER A 18 7.90 -43.18 15.93
N ALA A 19 7.62 -42.27 16.87
CA ALA A 19 6.33 -41.57 16.96
C ALA A 19 5.95 -40.81 15.67
N PHE A 20 6.94 -40.32 14.92
CA PHE A 20 6.74 -39.68 13.62
C PHE A 20 6.29 -40.67 12.54
N LYS A 21 7.02 -41.79 12.35
CA LYS A 21 6.66 -42.80 11.32
C LYS A 21 5.38 -43.55 11.65
N GLN A 22 5.03 -43.63 12.93
CA GLN A 22 3.78 -44.23 13.40
C GLN A 22 2.62 -43.23 13.51
N GLN A 23 2.83 -41.96 13.17
CA GLN A 23 1.81 -40.90 13.25
C GLN A 23 1.19 -40.75 14.64
N ARG A 24 1.99 -40.93 15.68
CA ARG A 24 1.62 -40.79 17.11
C ARG A 24 2.25 -39.55 17.75
N LEU A 25 2.52 -38.53 16.93
CA LEU A 25 2.94 -37.25 17.49
C LEU A 25 1.80 -36.65 18.32
N PRO A 26 2.09 -35.97 19.44
CA PRO A 26 1.08 -35.28 20.20
C PRO A 26 0.46 -34.20 19.29
N ALA A 27 -0.82 -34.36 18.99
CA ALA A 27 -1.59 -33.40 18.22
C ALA A 27 -2.62 -32.76 19.14
N TRP A 28 -2.77 -31.45 19.04
CA TRP A 28 -3.92 -30.76 19.60
C TRP A 28 -5.03 -30.77 18.55
N SER A 29 -6.15 -31.43 18.86
CA SER A 29 -7.34 -31.48 18.00
C SER A 29 -8.43 -30.60 18.62
N PRO A 30 -8.47 -29.29 18.32
CA PRO A 30 -9.52 -28.43 18.84
C PRO A 30 -10.87 -28.85 18.25
N MET A 31 -11.83 -29.12 19.13
CA MET A 31 -13.20 -29.39 18.73
C MET A 31 -14.01 -28.09 18.81
N LEU A 32 -14.44 -27.60 17.65
CA LEU A 32 -15.26 -26.39 17.55
C LEU A 32 -16.70 -26.73 17.92
N THR A 33 -17.05 -26.56 19.19
CA THR A 33 -18.40 -26.70 19.72
C THR A 33 -18.93 -25.33 20.12
N ALA A 34 -20.25 -25.13 20.13
CA ALA A 34 -20.84 -23.83 20.47
C ALA A 34 -20.33 -23.28 21.82
N GLN A 35 -20.14 -24.15 22.81
CA GLN A 35 -19.63 -23.77 24.13
C GLN A 35 -18.18 -23.26 24.13
N THR A 36 -17.34 -23.71 23.19
CA THR A 36 -15.93 -23.27 23.09
C THR A 36 -15.77 -22.03 22.23
N VAL A 37 -16.59 -21.87 21.19
CA VAL A 37 -16.45 -20.79 20.21
C VAL A 37 -17.21 -19.52 20.60
N LEU A 38 -18.38 -19.63 21.26
CA LEU A 38 -19.16 -18.47 21.69
C LEU A 38 -18.39 -17.47 22.58
N PRO A 39 -17.68 -17.88 23.65
CA PRO A 39 -16.95 -16.93 24.49
C PRO A 39 -15.83 -16.20 23.72
N PHE A 40 -15.20 -16.87 22.76
CA PHE A 40 -14.20 -16.24 21.88
C PHE A 40 -14.82 -15.15 21.02
N PHE A 41 -15.99 -15.41 20.42
CA PHE A 41 -16.71 -14.41 19.63
C PHE A 41 -17.16 -13.21 20.47
N TYR A 42 -17.69 -13.43 21.68
CA TYR A 42 -18.05 -12.32 22.57
C TYR A 42 -16.84 -11.49 22.98
N GLY A 43 -15.71 -12.13 23.30
CA GLY A 43 -14.46 -11.44 23.62
C GLY A 43 -13.96 -10.59 22.45
N MET A 44 -13.91 -11.16 21.24
CA MET A 44 -13.52 -10.45 20.03
C MET A 44 -14.49 -9.30 19.73
N ALA A 45 -15.80 -9.51 19.90
CA ALA A 45 -16.80 -8.47 19.67
C ALA A 45 -16.61 -7.26 20.61
N ILE A 46 -16.35 -7.49 21.90
CA ILE A 46 -16.07 -6.41 22.85
C ILE A 46 -14.84 -5.61 22.42
N VAL A 47 -13.76 -6.30 22.04
CA VAL A 47 -12.53 -5.63 21.57
C VAL A 47 -12.80 -4.80 20.32
N CYS A 48 -13.53 -5.35 19.34
CA CYS A 48 -13.90 -4.64 18.12
C CYS A 48 -14.79 -3.41 18.41
N VAL A 49 -15.73 -3.50 19.35
CA VAL A 49 -16.58 -2.37 19.75
C VAL A 49 -15.76 -1.27 20.41
N LEU A 50 -14.85 -1.61 21.32
CA LEU A 50 -13.98 -0.64 21.99
C LEU A 50 -13.05 0.07 21.00
N LEU A 51 -12.39 -0.69 20.12
CA LEU A 51 -11.54 -0.13 19.07
C LEU A 51 -12.34 0.72 18.08
N GLY A 52 -13.52 0.25 17.68
CA GLY A 52 -14.42 0.98 16.79
C GLY A 52 -14.85 2.32 17.38
N ALA A 53 -15.27 2.34 18.65
CA ALA A 53 -15.64 3.57 19.35
C ALA A 53 -14.46 4.55 19.44
N TRP A 54 -13.26 4.07 19.77
CA TRP A 54 -12.06 4.90 19.84
C TRP A 54 -11.71 5.51 18.46
N LEU A 55 -11.73 4.70 17.40
CA LEU A 55 -11.48 5.19 16.05
C LEU A 55 -12.53 6.22 15.60
N LEU A 56 -13.81 5.99 15.88
CA LEU A 56 -14.88 6.93 15.55
C LEU A 56 -14.70 8.28 16.23
N VAL A 57 -14.37 8.30 17.52
CA VAL A 57 -14.07 9.55 18.24
C VAL A 57 -12.89 10.28 17.61
N THR A 58 -11.84 9.55 17.22
CA THR A 58 -10.65 10.15 16.58
C THR A 58 -11.00 10.78 15.24
N VAL A 59 -11.82 10.12 14.42
CA VAL A 59 -12.27 10.65 13.12
C VAL A 59 -13.14 11.88 13.30
N GLN A 60 -14.09 11.87 14.23
CA GLN A 60 -14.99 13.01 14.46
C GLN A 60 -14.26 14.25 14.99
N ASN A 61 -13.15 14.07 15.70
CA ASN A 61 -12.30 15.17 16.16
C ASN A 61 -11.40 15.75 15.05
N THR A 62 -11.29 15.07 13.90
CA THR A 62 -10.46 15.52 12.79
C THR A 62 -11.26 16.47 11.91
N HIS A 63 -10.82 17.72 11.84
CA HIS A 63 -11.44 18.73 10.98
C HIS A 63 -10.85 18.66 9.57
N GLU A 64 -11.71 18.49 8.56
CA GLU A 64 -11.35 18.54 7.14
C GLU A 64 -12.23 19.58 6.43
N LEU A 65 -11.62 20.43 5.60
CA LEU A 65 -12.34 21.34 4.70
C LEU A 65 -11.97 20.99 3.27
N LYS A 66 -12.96 20.58 2.47
CA LYS A 66 -12.80 20.28 1.05
C LYS A 66 -13.53 21.32 0.21
N VAL A 67 -12.78 22.02 -0.65
CA VAL A 67 -13.31 23.05 -1.56
C VAL A 67 -13.08 22.59 -2.99
N ASP A 68 -14.17 22.38 -3.75
CA ASP A 68 -14.08 22.15 -5.19
C ASP A 68 -14.00 23.49 -5.92
N TYR A 69 -12.89 23.68 -6.63
CA TYR A 69 -12.59 24.91 -7.37
C TYR A 69 -12.80 24.76 -8.88
N THR A 70 -13.24 23.61 -9.39
CA THR A 70 -13.30 23.33 -10.83
C THR A 70 -14.25 24.30 -11.57
N HIS A 71 -15.44 24.50 -11.03
CA HIS A 71 -16.49 25.36 -11.60
C HIS A 71 -16.73 26.63 -10.77
N ALA A 72 -15.75 27.04 -9.95
CA ALA A 72 -15.91 28.15 -9.02
C ALA A 72 -15.49 29.49 -9.64
N GLY A 73 -16.44 30.43 -9.78
CA GLY A 73 -16.15 31.83 -10.13
C GLY A 73 -15.32 31.99 -11.39
N SER A 74 -14.12 32.58 -11.28
CA SER A 74 -13.21 32.76 -12.42
C SER A 74 -12.44 31.50 -12.83
N CYS A 75 -12.44 30.44 -12.01
CA CYS A 75 -11.79 29.16 -12.33
C CYS A 75 -12.46 28.45 -13.49
N ASP A 76 -13.77 28.61 -13.66
CA ASP A 76 -14.53 27.95 -14.73
C ASP A 76 -14.00 28.34 -16.13
N LYS A 77 -13.63 29.61 -16.29
CA LYS A 77 -12.96 30.10 -17.52
C LYS A 77 -11.61 29.44 -17.73
N CYS A 78 -10.85 29.21 -16.66
CA CYS A 78 -9.58 28.49 -16.74
C CYS A 78 -9.81 27.03 -17.08
N PHE A 79 -10.83 26.39 -16.50
CA PHE A 79 -11.19 25.01 -16.76
C PHE A 79 -11.55 24.81 -18.24
N GLU A 80 -12.47 25.62 -18.77
CA GLU A 80 -12.86 25.57 -20.19
C GLU A 80 -11.68 25.82 -21.12
N LYS A 81 -10.85 26.82 -20.80
CA LYS A 81 -9.64 27.12 -21.58
C LYS A 81 -8.64 25.97 -21.61
N ARG A 82 -8.53 25.21 -20.52
CA ARG A 82 -7.59 24.08 -20.39
C ARG A 82 -8.10 22.76 -20.96
N LYS A 83 -9.35 22.69 -21.43
CA LYS A 83 -9.82 21.56 -22.25
C LYS A 83 -9.03 21.45 -23.56
N ASP A 84 -8.63 22.59 -24.12
CA ASP A 84 -7.76 22.62 -25.28
C ASP A 84 -6.28 22.69 -24.87
N ARG A 85 -5.52 21.68 -25.31
CA ARG A 85 -4.07 21.57 -25.04
C ARG A 85 -3.28 22.72 -25.65
N ALA A 86 -3.76 23.34 -26.72
CA ALA A 86 -3.09 24.47 -27.36
C ALA A 86 -2.98 25.70 -26.43
N ASN A 87 -3.92 25.85 -25.49
CA ASN A 87 -3.97 26.98 -24.58
C ASN A 87 -3.20 26.76 -23.27
N ALA A 88 -2.44 25.66 -23.14
CA ALA A 88 -1.71 25.32 -21.92
C ALA A 88 -0.68 26.39 -21.50
N ASN A 89 -0.05 27.05 -22.48
CA ASN A 89 0.97 28.07 -22.24
C ASN A 89 0.39 29.42 -21.83
N GLN A 90 -0.92 29.64 -21.97
CA GLN A 90 -1.53 30.90 -21.59
C GLN A 90 -1.76 30.95 -20.08
N SER A 91 -1.39 32.07 -19.46
CA SER A 91 -1.65 32.30 -18.05
C SER A 91 -3.15 32.35 -17.78
N CYS A 92 -3.55 31.78 -16.64
CA CYS A 92 -4.91 31.85 -16.14
C CYS A 92 -4.84 31.83 -14.63
N ASN A 93 -5.32 32.89 -14.00
CA ASN A 93 -5.32 33.02 -12.55
C ASN A 93 -6.73 32.80 -12.04
N CYS A 94 -6.87 31.95 -11.04
CA CYS A 94 -8.11 31.78 -10.31
C CYS A 94 -7.91 32.03 -8.82
N THR A 95 -8.87 32.71 -8.21
CA THR A 95 -8.92 32.97 -6.77
C THR A 95 -10.22 32.41 -6.22
N VAL A 96 -10.12 31.58 -5.18
CA VAL A 96 -11.28 30.97 -4.52
C VAL A 96 -11.31 31.48 -3.08
N VAL A 97 -12.43 32.09 -2.72
CA VAL A 97 -12.68 32.56 -1.35
C VAL A 97 -13.47 31.50 -0.63
N PHE A 98 -12.96 31.03 0.50
CA PHE A 98 -13.63 30.07 1.37
C PHE A 98 -13.55 30.56 2.82
N ASN A 99 -14.53 30.15 3.63
CA ASN A 99 -14.59 30.48 5.04
C ASN A 99 -14.25 29.24 5.89
N ILE A 100 -13.63 29.48 7.05
CA ILE A 100 -13.26 28.42 8.00
C ILE A 100 -14.13 28.62 9.25
N GLU A 101 -15.14 27.78 9.42
CA GLU A 101 -16.10 27.91 10.52
C GLU A 101 -15.49 27.52 11.89
N ASN A 102 -14.61 26.52 11.91
CA ASN A 102 -14.00 25.99 13.11
C ASN A 102 -12.47 26.11 13.06
N THR A 103 -11.85 26.48 14.17
CA THR A 103 -10.39 26.55 14.27
C THR A 103 -9.77 25.15 14.25
N PHE A 104 -8.85 24.91 13.31
CA PHE A 104 -8.06 23.67 13.29
C PHE A 104 -7.14 23.62 14.50
N LYS A 105 -7.22 22.54 15.29
CA LYS A 105 -6.34 22.30 16.44
C LYS A 105 -5.14 21.48 15.97
N GLY A 106 -3.94 22.07 15.97
CA GLY A 106 -2.68 21.40 15.60
C GLY A 106 -2.15 21.82 14.23
N ASP A 107 -1.35 20.93 13.63
CA ASP A 107 -0.71 21.18 12.33
C ASP A 107 -1.70 21.05 11.17
N VAL A 108 -1.61 21.98 10.22
CA VAL A 108 -2.49 22.03 9.04
C VAL A 108 -1.76 21.48 7.83
N PHE A 109 -2.38 20.51 7.15
CA PHE A 109 -1.90 19.94 5.90
C PHE A 109 -2.77 20.39 4.73
N PHE A 110 -2.14 20.73 3.61
CA PHE A 110 -2.84 21.14 2.40
C PHE A 110 -2.65 20.10 1.30
N TYR A 111 -3.75 19.69 0.66
CA TYR A 111 -3.76 18.68 -0.38
C TYR A 111 -4.55 19.18 -1.59
N TYR A 112 -4.12 18.78 -2.78
CA TYR A 112 -4.90 18.93 -4.01
C TYR A 112 -5.50 17.58 -4.41
N GLY A 113 -6.78 17.57 -4.76
CA GLY A 113 -7.51 16.38 -5.19
C GLY A 113 -7.75 16.39 -6.69
N LEU A 114 -7.46 15.28 -7.37
CA LEU A 114 -7.81 15.08 -8.78
C LEU A 114 -8.80 13.93 -8.89
N ILE A 115 -9.92 14.16 -9.58
CA ILE A 115 -10.91 13.14 -9.89
C ILE A 115 -10.75 12.69 -11.35
N ASN A 116 -11.10 11.43 -11.65
CA ASN A 116 -10.98 10.83 -12.98
C ASN A 116 -9.53 10.86 -13.57
N PHE A 117 -8.52 10.81 -12.70
CA PHE A 117 -7.11 10.72 -13.10
C PHE A 117 -6.52 9.37 -12.71
N HIS A 118 -6.32 8.48 -13.69
CA HIS A 118 -5.92 7.08 -13.47
C HIS A 118 -4.38 6.92 -13.44
N GLN A 119 -3.76 7.30 -12.33
CA GLN A 119 -2.31 7.11 -12.12
C GLN A 119 -1.88 5.64 -12.02
N ASN A 120 -2.82 4.75 -11.68
CA ASN A 120 -2.59 3.32 -11.53
C ASN A 120 -2.56 2.54 -12.85
N LEU A 121 -2.69 3.21 -14.00
CA LEU A 121 -2.56 2.56 -15.30
C LEU A 121 -1.12 2.08 -15.50
N ARG A 122 -0.93 0.79 -15.83
CA ARG A 122 0.41 0.19 -15.99
C ARG A 122 1.32 0.99 -16.94
N GLN A 123 0.83 1.39 -18.11
CA GLN A 123 1.62 2.18 -19.07
C GLN A 123 2.03 3.55 -18.52
N TYR A 124 1.18 4.16 -17.68
CA TYR A 124 1.51 5.42 -17.01
C TYR A 124 2.60 5.21 -15.96
N MET A 125 2.51 4.11 -15.19
CA MET A 125 3.50 3.76 -14.19
C MET A 125 4.86 3.37 -14.79
N ASP A 126 4.85 2.68 -15.93
CA ASP A 126 6.05 2.21 -16.63
C ASP A 126 6.73 3.36 -17.42
N SER A 127 6.00 4.41 -17.79
CA SER A 127 6.50 5.57 -18.54
C SER A 127 7.25 6.59 -17.66
N ARG A 128 8.22 6.10 -16.86
CA ARG A 128 9.11 6.92 -16.03
C ARG A 128 10.52 6.33 -16.02
N ASP A 129 11.52 7.18 -15.83
CA ASP A 129 12.92 6.78 -15.72
C ASP A 129 13.47 7.13 -14.33
N ASP A 130 13.53 6.14 -13.45
CA ASP A 130 14.02 6.33 -12.08
C ASP A 130 15.49 6.76 -12.03
N GLY A 131 16.30 6.36 -13.02
CA GLY A 131 17.69 6.78 -13.14
C GLY A 131 17.79 8.28 -13.39
N GLN A 132 16.95 8.80 -14.29
CA GLN A 132 16.84 10.23 -14.56
C GLN A 132 16.34 11.00 -13.32
N MET A 133 15.33 10.48 -12.61
CA MET A 133 14.76 11.15 -11.43
C MET A 133 15.75 11.29 -10.26
N ILE A 134 16.72 10.38 -10.17
CA ILE A 134 17.84 10.44 -9.21
C ILE A 134 18.98 11.35 -9.73
N GLY A 135 18.91 11.82 -10.97
CA GLY A 135 19.92 12.68 -11.60
C GLY A 135 21.06 11.91 -12.26
N ARG A 136 20.91 10.61 -12.55
CA ARG A 136 21.91 9.87 -13.32
C ARG A 136 21.85 10.31 -14.78
N ILE A 137 22.94 10.91 -15.24
CA ILE A 137 23.12 11.21 -16.66
C ILE A 137 23.30 9.88 -17.37
N LYS A 138 22.38 9.53 -18.26
CA LYS A 138 22.64 8.48 -19.24
C LYS A 138 23.67 9.05 -20.21
N THR A 139 24.92 8.68 -20.01
CA THR A 139 25.96 8.85 -21.03
C THR A 139 25.44 8.15 -22.28
N SER A 140 25.18 8.91 -23.34
CA SER A 140 24.81 8.32 -24.62
C SER A 140 25.91 7.33 -25.00
N GLU A 141 25.51 6.14 -25.45
CA GLU A 141 26.41 5.02 -25.79
C GLU A 141 27.69 5.40 -26.59
N PRO A 142 27.72 6.42 -27.48
CA PRO A 142 28.98 6.88 -28.08
C PRO A 142 30.04 7.40 -27.09
N GLU A 143 29.68 7.98 -25.94
CA GLU A 143 30.66 8.47 -24.94
C GLU A 143 31.21 7.35 -24.04
N LEU A 144 30.47 6.25 -23.86
CA LEU A 144 30.88 5.11 -23.03
C LEU A 144 31.97 4.28 -23.73
N LEU A 145 31.89 4.15 -25.06
CA LEU A 145 32.94 3.54 -25.88
C LEU A 145 34.20 4.42 -25.94
N LEU A 146 34.08 5.75 -26.08
CA LEU A 146 35.24 6.65 -26.10
C LEU A 146 35.99 6.69 -24.76
N ARG A 147 35.29 6.66 -23.62
CA ARG A 147 35.95 6.57 -22.29
C ARG A 147 36.57 5.20 -22.02
N ALA A 148 36.07 4.14 -22.63
CA ALA A 148 36.70 2.82 -22.56
C ALA A 148 37.98 2.73 -23.41
N LEU A 149 38.02 3.41 -24.57
CA LEU A 149 39.18 3.44 -25.45
C LEU A 149 40.32 4.34 -24.95
N HIS A 150 40.03 5.38 -24.17
CA HIS A 150 41.06 6.25 -23.57
C HIS A 150 41.69 5.73 -22.27
N LYS A 151 41.24 4.57 -21.75
CA LYS A 151 41.80 3.91 -20.56
C LYS A 151 42.68 2.70 -20.88
N GLY A 152 43.04 2.49 -22.14
CA GLY A 152 44.00 1.49 -22.60
C GLY A 152 45.40 2.07 -22.78
#